data_AF-A0A0R1H0U1-F1
#
_entry.id   AF-A0A0R1H0U1-F1
#
_cell.length_a   1.000
_cell.length_b   1.000
_cell.length_c   1.000
_cell.angle_alpha   90.00
_cell.angle_beta   90.00
_cell.angle_gamma   90.00
#
_symmetry.space_group_name_H-M   'P 1'
#
loop_
_entity.id
_entity.type
_entity.pdbx_description
1 polymer ?
#
loop_
_entity_poly.entity_id
_entity_poly.type
_entity_poly.pdbx_seq_one_letter_code
_entity_poly.pdbx_strand_id
1 'polypeptide(L)'
;METYGGVIVANLFTRSVKWPTNKSLAAAYAEDSMTELIKACKEAVQIIVAIGSLPDRSEVALARAKEFWLAAGQEQMYKKILLLVNGEGKPVHPLAIRNEKWQFSAWRTDWMKSERREEQDESSVSESDEGRKNV
;
A
#
# COMPACT_ATOMS: atom_id res chain seq x y z
N MET A 1 -36.22 -13.36 11.32
CA MET A 1 -35.78 -12.82 10.02
C MET A 1 -34.35 -13.26 9.84
N GLU A 2 -34.09 -14.08 8.83
CA GLU A 2 -32.74 -14.57 8.57
C GLU A 2 -31.88 -13.42 8.04
N THR A 3 -31.06 -12.86 8.93
CA THR A 3 -30.08 -11.82 8.64
C THR A 3 -28.85 -12.44 7.95
N TYR A 4 -29.00 -12.87 6.71
CA TYR A 4 -27.84 -13.25 5.91
C TYR A 4 -27.14 -11.97 5.45
N GLY A 5 -25.93 -11.75 5.94
CA GLY A 5 -25.03 -10.71 5.44
C GLY A 5 -24.30 -11.17 4.17
N GLY A 6 -23.81 -10.20 3.39
CA GLY A 6 -22.92 -10.46 2.25
C GLY A 6 -21.47 -10.11 2.58
N VAL A 7 -20.53 -10.79 1.94
CA VAL A 7 -19.10 -10.42 1.95
C VAL A 7 -18.67 -10.14 0.53
N ILE A 8 -18.09 -8.96 0.33
CA ILE A 8 -17.45 -8.58 -0.94
C ILE A 8 -15.94 -8.68 -0.74
N VAL A 9 -15.28 -9.48 -1.58
CA VAL A 9 -13.81 -9.55 -1.62
C VAL A 9 -13.35 -8.84 -2.88
N ALA A 10 -12.52 -7.81 -2.71
CA ALA A 10 -12.00 -7.01 -3.80
C ALA A 10 -10.49 -6.81 -3.67
N ASN A 11 -9.84 -6.58 -4.80
CA ASN A 11 -8.41 -6.32 -4.89
C ASN A 11 -8.17 -4.98 -5.61
N LEU A 12 -7.08 -4.30 -5.27
CA LEU A 12 -6.65 -3.08 -5.98
C LEU A 12 -6.22 -3.35 -7.44
N PHE A 13 -5.93 -4.62 -7.75
CA PHE A 13 -5.57 -5.11 -9.08
C PHE A 13 -6.60 -6.15 -9.52
N THR A 14 -7.17 -5.97 -10.71
CA THR A 14 -8.25 -6.83 -11.22
C THR A 14 -7.75 -8.00 -12.05
N ARG A 15 -6.46 -8.01 -12.43
CA ARG A 15 -5.83 -9.09 -13.20
C ARG A 15 -4.72 -9.75 -12.41
N SER A 16 -4.66 -11.08 -12.46
CA SER A 16 -3.53 -11.84 -11.92
C SER A 16 -2.27 -11.54 -12.72
N VAL A 17 -1.19 -11.21 -12.02
CA VAL A 17 0.14 -11.03 -12.61
C VAL A 17 1.05 -12.18 -12.19
N LYS A 18 1.78 -12.76 -13.15
CA LYS A 18 2.75 -13.82 -12.86
C LYS A 18 3.97 -13.29 -12.10
N TRP A 19 4.38 -12.06 -12.40
CA TRP A 19 5.51 -11.37 -11.79
C TRP A 19 5.12 -9.92 -11.50
N PRO A 20 5.04 -9.48 -10.24
CA PRO A 20 4.51 -8.16 -9.88
C PRO A 20 5.54 -7.03 -10.09
N THR A 21 5.98 -6.86 -11.34
CA THR A 21 6.79 -5.71 -11.76
C THR A 21 5.91 -4.47 -11.95
N ASN A 22 6.45 -3.26 -11.81
CA ASN A 22 5.70 -2.02 -12.07
C ASN A 22 5.01 -2.04 -13.45
N LYS A 23 5.69 -2.52 -14.49
CA LYS A 23 5.11 -2.66 -15.84
C LYS A 23 3.88 -3.58 -15.85
N SER A 24 3.99 -4.75 -15.23
CA SER A 24 2.88 -5.71 -15.18
C SER A 24 1.71 -5.21 -14.33
N LEU A 25 1.99 -4.54 -13.22
CA LEU A 25 1.00 -4.01 -12.30
C LEU A 25 0.24 -2.83 -12.93
N ALA A 26 0.93 -2.01 -13.71
CA ALA A 26 0.32 -0.93 -14.48
C ALA A 26 -0.70 -1.45 -15.51
N ALA A 27 -0.48 -2.65 -16.06
CA ALA A 27 -1.39 -3.29 -17.01
C ALA A 27 -2.47 -4.17 -16.35
N ALA A 28 -2.43 -4.32 -15.02
CA ALA A 28 -3.22 -5.29 -14.27
C ALA A 28 -4.51 -4.76 -13.65
N TYR A 29 -5.01 -3.60 -14.11
CA TYR A 29 -6.28 -3.04 -13.67
C TYR A 29 -7.11 -2.50 -14.85
N ALA A 30 -8.42 -2.41 -14.66
CA ALA A 30 -9.34 -1.78 -15.61
C ALA A 30 -9.50 -0.29 -15.28
N GLU A 31 -9.74 0.56 -16.28
CA GLU A 31 -9.82 2.02 -16.11
C GLU A 31 -10.86 2.44 -15.05
N ASP A 32 -12.00 1.75 -15.01
CA ASP A 32 -13.11 1.99 -14.09
C ASP A 32 -12.97 1.28 -12.73
N SER A 33 -11.91 0.50 -12.52
CA SER A 33 -11.85 -0.43 -11.39
C SER A 33 -11.85 0.24 -10.02
N MET A 34 -11.32 1.46 -9.91
CA MET A 34 -11.36 2.22 -8.65
C MET A 34 -12.76 2.75 -8.37
N THR A 35 -13.45 3.25 -9.40
CA THR A 35 -14.81 3.76 -9.28
C THR A 35 -15.76 2.67 -8.81
N GLU A 36 -15.69 1.48 -9.41
CA GLU A 36 -16.52 0.34 -8.99
C GLU A 36 -16.17 -0.15 -7.58
N LEU A 37 -14.87 -0.16 -7.23
CA LEU A 37 -14.44 -0.48 -5.86
C LEU A 37 -15.02 0.49 -4.83
N ILE A 38 -15.01 1.80 -5.12
CA ILE A 38 -15.58 2.82 -4.24
C ILE A 38 -17.10 2.70 -4.12
N LYS A 39 -17.82 2.36 -5.21
CA LYS A 39 -19.26 2.06 -5.16
C LYS A 39 -19.55 0.87 -4.23
N ALA A 40 -18.82 -0.23 -4.38
CA ALA A 40 -18.96 -1.39 -3.51
C ALA A 40 -18.65 -1.03 -2.03
N CYS A 41 -17.62 -0.22 -1.79
CA CYS A 41 -17.33 0.31 -0.47
C CYS A 41 -18.48 1.15 0.09
N LYS A 42 -19.17 1.96 -0.72
CA LYS A 42 -20.31 2.79 -0.28
C LYS A 42 -21.47 1.96 0.25
N GLU A 43 -21.77 0.84 -0.39
CA GLU A 43 -22.81 -0.11 0.00
C GLU A 43 -22.44 -0.94 1.24
N ALA A 44 -21.15 -1.13 1.49
CA ALA A 44 -20.67 -1.90 2.63
C ALA A 44 -20.88 -1.16 3.97
N VAL A 45 -21.42 -1.90 4.96
CA VAL A 45 -21.56 -1.44 6.35
C VAL A 45 -20.20 -1.24 7.02
N GLN A 46 -19.26 -2.15 6.75
CA GLN A 46 -17.91 -2.14 7.28
C GLN A 46 -16.95 -2.54 6.15
N ILE A 47 -15.80 -1.86 6.10
CA ILE A 47 -14.74 -2.12 5.13
C ILE A 47 -13.49 -2.51 5.92
N ILE A 48 -12.93 -3.67 5.60
CA ILE A 48 -11.64 -4.11 6.15
C ILE A 48 -10.62 -4.00 5.04
N VAL A 49 -9.56 -3.26 5.32
CA VAL A 49 -8.45 -3.05 4.40
C VAL A 49 -7.25 -3.82 4.89
N ALA A 50 -6.70 -4.66 4.03
CA ALA A 50 -5.60 -5.57 4.32
C ALA A 50 -4.49 -5.37 3.28
N ILE A 51 -3.30 -4.99 3.72
CA ILE A 51 -2.21 -4.58 2.83
C ILE A 51 -0.95 -5.31 3.21
N GLY A 52 -0.41 -6.07 2.27
CA GLY A 52 0.89 -6.71 2.42
C GLY A 52 2.05 -5.79 2.07
N SER A 53 3.22 -6.37 1.84
CA SER A 53 4.46 -5.65 1.52
C SER A 53 4.57 -5.14 0.07
N LEU A 54 3.53 -5.33 -0.75
CA LEU A 54 3.60 -4.96 -2.18
C LEU A 54 3.78 -3.44 -2.40
N PRO A 55 3.07 -2.53 -1.68
CA PRO A 55 3.32 -1.09 -1.77
C PRO A 55 4.73 -0.66 -1.34
N ASP A 56 5.40 -1.43 -0.47
CA ASP A 56 6.78 -1.13 -0.07
C ASP A 56 7.79 -1.36 -1.22
N ARG A 57 7.42 -2.20 -2.20
CA ARG A 57 8.32 -2.68 -3.27
C ARG A 57 7.91 -2.22 -4.67
N SER A 58 6.73 -1.61 -4.81
CA SER A 58 6.18 -1.18 -6.10
C SER A 58 5.53 0.19 -5.99
N GLU A 59 6.07 1.14 -6.75
CA GLU A 59 5.52 2.49 -6.86
C GLU A 59 4.09 2.47 -7.40
N VAL A 60 3.78 1.55 -8.33
CA VAL A 60 2.43 1.39 -8.89
C VAL A 60 1.46 0.91 -7.81
N ALA A 61 1.87 -0.05 -6.98
CA ALA A 61 1.04 -0.52 -5.87
C ALA A 61 0.85 0.55 -4.79
N LEU A 62 1.89 1.31 -4.47
CA LEU A 62 1.81 2.43 -3.55
C LEU A 62 0.89 3.54 -4.08
N ALA A 63 1.03 3.91 -5.36
CA ALA A 63 0.17 4.90 -6.01
C ALA A 63 -1.29 4.45 -5.98
N ARG A 64 -1.56 3.18 -6.30
CA ARG A 64 -2.92 2.65 -6.31
C ARG A 64 -3.55 2.58 -4.91
N ALA A 65 -2.76 2.24 -3.90
CA ALA A 65 -3.19 2.36 -2.51
C ALA A 65 -3.49 3.83 -2.19
N LYS A 66 -2.59 4.77 -2.45
CA LYS A 66 -2.84 6.21 -2.19
C LYS A 66 -4.13 6.70 -2.87
N GLU A 67 -4.41 6.27 -4.08
CA GLU A 67 -5.62 6.62 -4.82
C GLU A 67 -6.90 6.10 -4.14
N PHE A 68 -6.92 4.84 -3.69
CA PHE A 68 -8.06 4.31 -2.93
C PHE A 68 -8.31 5.14 -1.66
N TRP A 69 -7.25 5.49 -0.92
CA TRP A 69 -7.40 6.26 0.33
C TRP A 69 -7.87 7.67 0.04
N LEU A 70 -7.41 8.30 -1.05
CA LEU A 70 -7.91 9.60 -1.45
C LEU A 70 -9.40 9.54 -1.80
N ALA A 71 -9.79 8.59 -2.65
CA ALA A 71 -11.18 8.44 -3.09
C ALA A 71 -12.11 8.08 -1.93
N ALA A 72 -11.69 7.17 -1.04
CA ALA A 72 -12.47 6.82 0.15
C ALA A 72 -12.55 7.99 1.16
N GLY A 73 -11.53 8.84 1.22
CA GLY A 73 -11.54 10.07 2.01
C GLY A 73 -12.51 11.13 1.46
N GLN A 74 -12.55 11.31 0.14
CA GLN A 74 -13.49 12.20 -0.54
C GLN A 74 -14.95 11.81 -0.28
N GLU A 75 -15.23 10.51 -0.21
CA GLU A 75 -16.53 9.95 0.14
C GLU A 75 -16.78 9.85 1.66
N GLN A 76 -15.91 10.44 2.48
CA GLN A 76 -16.03 10.51 3.95
C GLN A 76 -16.22 9.13 4.63
N MET A 77 -15.63 8.08 4.06
CA MET A 77 -15.81 6.70 4.53
C MET A 77 -14.93 6.31 5.73
N TYR A 78 -14.21 7.27 6.32
CA TYR A 78 -13.20 7.04 7.36
C TYR A 78 -13.73 6.28 8.59
N LYS A 79 -15.01 6.46 8.99
CA LYS A 79 -15.59 5.80 10.16
C LYS A 79 -15.87 4.30 9.96
N LYS A 80 -16.07 3.86 8.71
CA LYS A 80 -16.39 2.46 8.38
C LYS A 80 -15.18 1.68 7.87
N ILE A 81 -14.01 2.31 7.79
CA ILE A 81 -12.79 1.66 7.31
C ILE A 81 -11.92 1.28 8.49
N LEU A 82 -11.63 -0.02 8.56
CA LEU A 82 -10.70 -0.62 9.51
C LEU A 82 -9.51 -1.15 8.74
N LEU A 83 -8.32 -0.88 9.26
CA LEU A 83 -7.07 -1.38 8.71
C LEU A 83 -6.61 -2.60 9.51
N LEU A 84 -6.35 -3.71 8.84
CA LEU A 84 -5.77 -4.88 9.45
C LEU A 84 -4.28 -4.63 9.74
N VAL A 85 -3.90 -4.80 11.00
CA VAL A 85 -2.52 -4.60 11.47
C VAL A 85 -2.05 -5.77 12.33
N ASN A 86 -0.75 -6.03 12.35
CA ASN A 86 -0.14 -7.01 13.25
C ASN A 86 -0.03 -6.49 14.70
N GLY A 87 0.58 -7.27 15.60
CA GLY A 87 0.78 -6.92 17.01
C GLY A 87 1.66 -5.68 17.24
N GLU A 88 2.45 -5.27 16.25
CA GLU A 88 3.26 -4.05 16.27
C GLU A 88 2.51 -2.84 15.70
N GLY A 89 1.27 -3.05 15.24
CA GLY A 89 0.50 -2.02 14.56
C GLY A 89 1.07 -1.70 13.18
N LYS A 90 1.64 -2.67 12.44
CA LYS A 90 2.00 -2.52 11.02
C LYS A 90 0.91 -3.10 10.12
N PRO A 91 0.54 -2.45 8.99
CA PRO A 91 -0.40 -3.04 8.03
C PRO A 91 0.10 -4.39 7.51
N VAL A 92 -0.81 -5.36 7.41
CA VAL A 92 -0.48 -6.73 6.99
C VAL A 92 -1.58 -7.35 6.14
N HIS A 93 -1.18 -8.31 5.30
CA HIS A 93 -2.10 -9.18 4.59
C HIS A 93 -2.52 -10.37 5.49
N PRO A 94 -3.78 -10.83 5.48
CA PRO A 94 -4.25 -11.94 6.32
C PRO A 94 -3.43 -13.21 6.20
N LEU A 95 -2.91 -13.52 5.01
CA LEU A 95 -2.05 -14.69 4.80
C LEU A 95 -0.67 -14.57 5.45
N ALA A 96 -0.20 -13.36 5.79
CA ALA A 96 1.11 -13.14 6.40
C ALA A 96 1.10 -13.36 7.94
N ILE A 97 -0.09 -13.40 8.57
CA ILE A 97 -0.24 -13.37 10.04
C ILE A 97 -0.82 -14.65 10.63
N ARG A 98 -0.70 -15.80 9.94
CA ARG A 98 -1.35 -17.06 10.35
C ARG A 98 -1.09 -17.48 11.81
N ASN A 99 0.05 -17.08 12.39
CA ASN A 99 0.45 -17.40 13.77
C ASN A 99 0.83 -16.16 14.59
N GLU A 100 0.41 -14.96 14.16
CA GLU A 100 0.75 -13.71 14.81
C GLU A 100 -0.47 -13.02 15.41
N LYS A 101 -0.26 -12.22 16.45
CA LYS A 101 -1.32 -11.34 16.96
C LYS A 101 -1.66 -10.30 15.90
N TRP A 102 -2.94 -10.00 15.76
CA TRP A 102 -3.46 -8.98 14.87
C TRP A 102 -4.63 -8.23 15.50
N GLN A 103 -4.91 -7.04 14.98
CA GLN A 103 -6.04 -6.22 15.39
C GLN A 103 -6.49 -5.33 14.24
N PHE A 104 -7.64 -4.69 14.42
CA PHE A 104 -8.07 -3.61 13.54
C PHE A 104 -7.65 -2.27 14.13
N SER A 105 -7.01 -1.43 13.32
CA SER A 105 -6.80 -0.02 13.64
C SER A 105 -7.81 0.84 12.89
N ALA A 106 -8.03 2.05 13.40
CA ALA A 106 -8.76 3.07 12.66
C ALA A 106 -8.04 3.47 11.36
N TRP A 107 -8.73 4.26 10.55
CA TRP A 107 -8.17 4.91 9.36
C TRP A 107 -6.88 5.66 9.68
N ARG A 108 -5.79 5.32 8.98
CA ARG A 108 -4.51 6.06 9.01
C ARG A 108 -3.72 5.85 7.72
N THR A 109 -2.87 6.83 7.40
CA THR A 109 -2.07 6.91 6.17
C THR A 109 -0.57 7.12 6.44
N ASP A 110 -0.17 7.15 7.72
CA ASP A 110 1.20 7.23 8.20
C ASP A 110 2.11 6.17 7.57
N TRP A 111 1.63 4.94 7.48
CA TRP A 111 2.37 3.82 6.88
C TRP A 111 2.66 3.98 5.38
N MET A 112 1.95 4.87 4.67
CA MET A 112 2.21 5.16 3.25
C MET A 112 3.32 6.18 3.01
N LYS A 113 3.81 6.82 4.08
CA LYS A 113 4.94 7.75 4.01
C LYS A 113 6.20 6.91 3.95
N SER A 114 6.67 6.62 2.73
CA SER A 114 7.97 5.97 2.55
C SER A 114 9.06 6.91 3.08
N GLU A 115 9.67 6.58 4.21
CA GLU A 115 11.04 7.04 4.48
C GLU A 115 11.92 6.30 3.48
N ARG A 116 12.27 6.96 2.36
CA ARG A 116 13.45 6.53 1.63
C ARG A 116 14.61 6.75 2.58
N ARG A 117 15.10 5.68 3.23
CA ARG A 117 16.45 5.70 3.78
C ARG A 117 17.37 5.89 2.58
N GLU A 118 17.79 7.13 2.36
CA GLU A 118 18.97 7.41 1.56
C GLU A 118 20.12 6.70 2.27
N GLU A 119 20.51 5.54 1.75
CA GLU A 119 21.84 5.00 1.99
C GLU A 119 22.80 6.05 1.44
N GLN A 120 23.32 6.89 2.34
CA GLN A 120 24.54 7.66 2.11
C GLN A 120 25.65 6.63 1.91
N ASP A 121 25.83 6.20 0.66
CA ASP A 121 27.01 5.45 0.27
C ASP A 121 28.14 6.47 0.17
N GLU A 122 29.01 6.42 1.18
CA GLU A 122 30.27 7.14 1.27
C GLU A 122 31.17 6.72 0.09
N SER A 123 31.02 7.35 -1.08
CA SER A 123 32.13 7.42 -2.02
C SER A 123 32.94 8.68 -1.72
N SER A 124 33.87 8.51 -0.79
CA SER A 124 35.02 9.37 -0.56
C SER A 124 35.70 9.76 -1.88
N VAL A 125 35.59 11.02 -2.28
CA VAL A 125 36.59 11.65 -3.14
C VAL A 125 37.37 12.62 -2.26
N SER A 126 38.42 12.09 -1.64
CA SER A 126 39.51 12.89 -1.11
C SER A 126 40.35 13.37 -2.28
N GLU A 127 40.07 14.57 -2.80
CA GLU A 127 41.10 15.31 -3.53
C GLU A 127 41.92 16.10 -2.53
N SER A 128 43.11 15.57 -2.25
CA SER A 128 44.21 16.34 -1.68
C SER A 128 45.51 15.88 -2.33
N ASP A 129 45.99 16.77 -3.20
CA ASP A 129 47.37 17.25 -3.32
C ASP A 129 48.46 16.33 -3.90
N GLU A 130 49.03 16.76 -5.04
CA GLU A 130 50.46 16.78 -5.42
C GLU A 130 50.55 17.00 -6.95
N GLY A 131 51.42 17.83 -7.54
CA GLY A 131 52.63 18.41 -7.00
C GLY A 131 53.17 19.53 -7.90
N ARG A 132 53.78 20.49 -7.22
CA ARG A 132 54.63 21.54 -7.77
C ARG A 132 56.03 20.95 -7.96
N LYS A 133 56.60 20.96 -9.19
CA LYS A 133 58.05 21.03 -9.44
C LYS A 133 58.42 21.26 -10.92
N ASN A 134 59.06 22.41 -11.15
CA ASN A 134 60.12 22.78 -12.11
C ASN A 134 60.25 22.04 -13.46
N VAL A 135 60.13 22.80 -14.57
CA VAL A 135 61.23 23.18 -15.49
C VAL A 135 60.96 24.59 -15.99
#